data_AF-A0A5S4F083-F1
#
_entry.id   AF-A0A5S4F083-F1
#
_cell.length_a   1.000
_cell.length_b   1.000
_cell.length_c   1.000
_cell.angle_alpha   90.00
_cell.angle_beta   90.00
_cell.angle_gamma   90.00
#
_symmetry.space_group_name_H-M   'P 1'
#
loop_
_entity.id
_entity.type
_entity.pdbx_description
1 polymer ?
#
loop_
_entity_poly.entity_id
_entity_poly.type
_entity_poly.pdbx_seq_one_letter_code
_entity_poly.pdbx_strand_id
1 'polypeptide(L)'
;MTRAALTAPQAGQAVKEWVTKYNALLKKRKWWTQDARLDALFMEGALHEAVLEGNHEAFGWKPGHKPINLTGALTVYLPRPEQQPPIGDWFIGQATYKDTKGYARPHVLAFFRTPGQPFRLAVSTPIHWGQRMPKARLDADGYVTDMDNTMAGAVAEEYQNFWNNEKKEGASGYRLARNSYSRKAFPAVNKGLYARFAGRGSVFGFRTADGGSFFLFAMLNKPKGINQVLSEALLVPKGSKTIQELGANWFS
;
A
#
# COMPACT_ATOMS: atom_id res chain seq x y z
N MET A 1 -17.01 26.08 4.75
CA MET A 1 -17.79 25.18 3.87
C MET A 1 -17.63 23.78 4.40
N THR A 2 -18.73 23.09 4.70
CA THR A 2 -18.71 21.67 5.10
C THR A 2 -18.31 20.81 3.90
N ARG A 3 -17.26 20.00 4.06
CA ARG A 3 -16.78 19.08 3.02
C ARG A 3 -17.88 18.04 2.74
N ALA A 4 -18.25 17.85 1.48
CA ALA A 4 -19.20 16.80 1.10
C ALA A 4 -18.63 15.43 1.49
N ALA A 5 -19.42 14.62 2.19
CA ALA A 5 -19.03 13.29 2.64
C ALA A 5 -18.66 12.40 1.44
N LEU A 6 -17.52 11.73 1.54
CA LEU A 6 -17.12 10.68 0.59
C LEU A 6 -18.10 9.50 0.73
N THR A 7 -18.55 8.94 -0.39
CA THR A 7 -19.41 7.74 -0.41
C THR A 7 -18.72 6.54 -1.07
N ALA A 8 -19.18 5.32 -0.78
CA ALA A 8 -18.63 4.11 -1.39
C ALA A 8 -18.70 4.08 -2.92
N PRO A 9 -19.80 4.52 -3.59
CA PRO A 9 -19.81 4.66 -5.05
C PRO A 9 -18.78 5.65 -5.59
N GLN A 10 -18.58 6.79 -4.93
CA GLN A 10 -17.56 7.78 -5.33
C GLN A 10 -16.15 7.21 -5.17
N ALA A 11 -15.86 6.52 -4.07
CA ALA A 11 -14.59 5.84 -3.87
C ALA A 11 -14.37 4.74 -4.93
N GLY A 12 -15.40 3.94 -5.24
CA GLY A 12 -15.33 2.93 -6.29
C GLY A 12 -15.06 3.52 -7.68
N GLN A 13 -15.67 4.67 -7.99
CA GLN A 13 -15.40 5.40 -9.23
C GLN A 13 -13.96 5.95 -9.26
N ALA A 14 -13.47 6.47 -8.13
CA ALA A 14 -12.09 6.97 -8.02
C ALA A 14 -11.05 5.87 -8.31
N VAL A 15 -11.26 4.63 -7.83
CA VAL A 15 -10.38 3.50 -8.16
C VAL A 15 -10.38 3.22 -9.67
N LYS A 16 -11.56 3.17 -10.30
CA LYS A 16 -11.68 2.89 -11.74
C LYS A 16 -10.98 3.97 -12.58
N GLU A 17 -11.21 5.24 -12.25
CA GLU A 17 -10.58 6.37 -12.93
C GLU A 17 -9.05 6.35 -12.77
N TRP A 18 -8.58 6.04 -11.57
CA TRP A 18 -7.15 5.91 -11.31
C TRP A 18 -6.54 4.78 -12.15
N VAL A 19 -7.16 3.59 -12.19
CA VAL A 19 -6.69 2.46 -13.03
C VAL A 19 -6.63 2.86 -14.51
N THR A 20 -7.65 3.55 -15.01
CA THR A 20 -7.66 4.04 -16.40
C THR A 20 -6.49 5.00 -16.66
N LYS A 21 -6.26 5.97 -15.78
CA LYS A 21 -5.17 6.95 -15.93
C LYS A 21 -3.79 6.29 -15.79
N TYR A 22 -3.63 5.37 -14.84
CA TYR A 22 -2.42 4.57 -14.66
C TYR A 22 -2.09 3.76 -15.92
N ASN A 23 -3.06 3.03 -16.47
CA ASN A 23 -2.86 2.25 -17.70
C ASN A 23 -2.57 3.15 -18.91
N ALA A 24 -3.10 4.38 -18.95
CA ALA A 24 -2.76 5.36 -19.98
C ALA A 24 -1.33 5.89 -19.83
N LEU A 25 -0.86 6.09 -18.58
CA LEU A 25 0.52 6.45 -18.26
C LEU A 25 1.50 5.37 -18.75
N LEU A 26 1.23 4.09 -18.46
CA LEU A 26 2.07 2.97 -18.91
C LEU A 26 2.20 2.85 -20.43
N LYS A 27 1.23 3.36 -21.21
CA LYS A 27 1.30 3.31 -22.69
C LYS A 27 2.20 4.39 -23.29
N LYS A 28 2.57 5.43 -22.52
CA LYS A 28 3.28 6.61 -23.04
C LYS A 28 4.57 6.84 -22.24
N ARG A 29 5.65 6.21 -22.69
CA ARG A 29 6.96 6.23 -22.00
C ARG A 29 7.43 7.64 -21.59
N LYS A 30 7.34 8.60 -22.51
CA LYS A 30 7.63 10.03 -22.26
C LYS A 30 6.88 10.70 -21.09
N TRP A 31 5.86 10.07 -20.53
CA TRP A 31 5.14 10.57 -19.35
C TRP A 31 5.75 10.10 -18.03
N TRP A 32 6.64 9.10 -18.04
CA TRP A 32 7.29 8.57 -16.83
C TRP A 32 8.34 9.51 -16.24
N THR A 33 8.80 10.49 -17.02
CA THR A 33 9.70 11.55 -16.59
C THR A 33 8.98 12.88 -16.35
N GLN A 34 7.63 12.88 -16.32
CA GLN A 34 6.84 14.09 -16.09
C GLN A 34 6.27 14.11 -14.68
N ASP A 35 6.99 14.74 -13.75
CA ASP A 35 6.64 14.80 -12.31
C ASP A 35 5.18 15.19 -12.07
N ALA A 36 4.67 16.23 -12.74
CA ALA A 36 3.28 16.65 -12.60
C ALA A 36 2.24 15.56 -12.94
N ARG A 37 2.57 14.63 -13.85
CA ARG A 37 1.69 13.49 -14.18
C ARG A 37 1.78 12.39 -13.12
N LEU A 38 2.97 12.18 -12.55
CA LEU A 38 3.18 11.21 -11.49
C LEU A 38 2.51 11.70 -10.19
N ASP A 39 2.71 12.96 -9.84
CA ASP A 39 2.12 13.62 -8.67
C ASP A 39 0.60 13.70 -8.71
N ALA A 40 0.01 13.66 -9.91
CA ALA A 40 -1.44 13.61 -10.10
C ALA A 40 -2.03 12.21 -9.84
N LEU A 41 -1.21 11.15 -9.82
CA LEU A 41 -1.65 9.77 -9.65
C LEU A 41 -1.19 9.16 -8.34
N PHE A 42 -0.03 9.57 -7.84
CA PHE A 42 0.63 8.95 -6.72
C PHE A 42 0.92 9.94 -5.60
N MET A 43 1.06 9.41 -4.40
CA MET A 43 1.55 10.11 -3.22
C MET A 43 2.73 9.33 -2.62
N GLU A 44 3.36 9.94 -1.61
CA GLU A 44 4.48 9.45 -0.79
C GLU A 44 4.90 7.99 -1.01
N GLY A 45 4.03 7.03 -0.65
CA GLY A 45 4.34 5.60 -0.65
C GLY A 45 4.20 4.88 -1.98
N ALA A 46 3.56 5.45 -2.99
CA ALA A 46 3.31 4.81 -4.29
C ALA A 46 4.02 5.52 -5.46
N LEU A 47 4.65 6.67 -5.23
CA LEU A 47 5.36 7.42 -6.28
C LEU A 47 6.49 6.61 -6.95
N HIS A 48 7.06 5.64 -6.24
CA HIS A 48 8.09 4.74 -6.74
C HIS A 48 7.63 3.92 -7.96
N GLU A 49 6.34 3.57 -8.08
CA GLU A 49 5.83 2.70 -9.16
C GLU A 49 6.16 3.28 -10.54
N ALA A 50 6.04 4.61 -10.71
CA ALA A 50 6.25 5.26 -11.99
C ALA A 50 7.70 5.66 -12.24
N VAL A 51 8.46 5.99 -11.19
CA VAL A 51 9.86 6.36 -11.41
C VAL A 51 10.73 5.13 -11.69
N LEU A 52 10.37 3.95 -11.20
CA LEU A 52 11.00 2.71 -11.68
C LEU A 52 10.84 2.55 -13.20
N GLU A 53 9.67 2.87 -13.75
CA GLU A 53 9.46 2.84 -15.20
C GLU A 53 10.27 3.91 -15.92
N GLY A 54 10.36 5.12 -15.36
CA GLY A 54 11.25 6.17 -15.87
C GLY A 54 12.72 5.75 -15.88
N ASN A 55 13.19 5.09 -14.82
CA ASN A 55 14.54 4.55 -14.72
C ASN A 55 14.77 3.44 -15.74
N HIS A 56 13.83 2.48 -15.86
CA HIS A 56 13.92 1.43 -16.88
C HIS A 56 14.08 2.04 -18.28
N GLU A 57 13.31 3.08 -18.62
CA GLU A 57 13.47 3.78 -19.90
C GLU A 57 14.85 4.43 -20.03
N ALA A 58 15.32 5.15 -19.01
CA ALA A 58 16.63 5.81 -19.02
C ALA A 58 17.79 4.83 -19.23
N PHE A 59 17.68 3.60 -18.72
CA PHE A 59 18.66 2.53 -18.89
C PHE A 59 18.37 1.60 -20.09
N GLY A 60 17.37 1.92 -20.92
CA GLY A 60 17.02 1.14 -22.12
C GLY A 60 16.38 -0.22 -21.83
N TRP A 61 15.87 -0.43 -20.62
CA TRP A 61 15.22 -1.66 -20.20
C TRP A 61 13.74 -1.69 -20.59
N LYS A 62 13.19 -2.91 -20.65
CA LYS A 62 11.77 -3.08 -20.88
C LYS A 62 10.98 -2.67 -19.62
N PRO A 63 9.83 -2.01 -19.81
CA PRO A 63 8.93 -1.69 -18.70
C PRO A 63 8.55 -2.92 -17.89
N GLY A 64 8.58 -2.81 -16.57
CA GLY A 64 8.30 -3.92 -15.67
C GLY A 64 6.81 -4.09 -15.41
N HIS A 65 6.11 -2.96 -15.25
CA HIS A 65 4.69 -2.95 -14.91
C HIS A 65 3.81 -3.34 -16.10
N LYS A 66 2.83 -4.19 -15.79
CA LYS A 66 1.76 -4.56 -16.72
C LYS A 66 0.53 -3.68 -16.48
N PRO A 67 -0.31 -3.45 -17.50
CA PRO A 67 -1.60 -2.82 -17.29
C PRO A 67 -2.42 -3.55 -16.23
N ILE A 68 -3.04 -2.80 -15.33
CA ILE A 68 -3.96 -3.32 -14.33
C ILE A 68 -5.27 -3.66 -15.01
N ASN A 69 -5.62 -4.95 -15.01
CA ASN A 69 -6.93 -5.43 -15.44
C ASN A 69 -7.63 -6.02 -14.22
N LEU A 70 -8.64 -5.32 -13.71
CA LEU A 70 -9.43 -5.79 -12.57
C LEU A 70 -10.27 -7.00 -13.00
N THR A 71 -10.11 -8.12 -12.31
CA THR A 71 -10.80 -9.39 -12.65
C THR A 71 -11.81 -9.83 -11.58
N GLY A 72 -12.00 -9.04 -10.51
CA GLY A 72 -12.93 -9.34 -9.42
C GLY A 72 -13.71 -8.13 -8.97
N ALA A 73 -14.64 -8.34 -8.03
CA ALA A 73 -15.38 -7.26 -7.40
C ALA A 73 -14.41 -6.36 -6.59
N LEU A 74 -14.61 -5.05 -6.72
CA LEU A 74 -13.94 -4.06 -5.89
C LEU A 74 -14.68 -3.98 -4.55
N THR A 75 -13.96 -4.20 -3.45
CA THR A 75 -14.47 -3.90 -2.11
C THR A 75 -13.89 -2.56 -1.65
N VAL A 76 -14.75 -1.68 -1.16
CA VAL A 76 -14.36 -0.37 -0.63
C VAL A 76 -14.56 -0.36 0.88
N TYR A 77 -13.53 0.05 1.60
CA TYR A 77 -13.52 0.28 3.03
C TYR A 77 -13.42 1.79 3.26
N LEU A 78 -14.49 2.35 3.83
CA LEU A 78 -14.68 3.78 3.94
C LEU A 78 -14.89 4.16 5.41
N PRO A 79 -14.03 4.99 6.01
CA PRO A 79 -14.26 5.56 7.34
C PRO A 79 -15.42 6.52 7.35
N ARG A 80 -16.00 6.77 8.52
CA ARG A 80 -17.04 7.79 8.66
C ARG A 80 -16.50 9.18 8.32
N PRO A 81 -17.34 10.10 7.77
CA PRO A 81 -16.91 11.45 7.44
C PRO A 81 -16.26 12.20 8.61
N GLU A 82 -16.76 12.02 9.83
CA GLU A 82 -16.23 12.63 11.06
C GLU A 82 -14.91 12.01 11.54
N GLN A 83 -14.56 10.80 11.08
CA GLN A 83 -13.29 10.13 11.36
C GLN A 83 -12.21 10.47 10.32
N GLN A 84 -12.60 11.08 9.20
CA GLN A 84 -11.64 11.53 8.20
C GLN A 84 -10.83 12.72 8.74
N PRO A 85 -9.52 12.78 8.44
CA PRO A 85 -8.70 13.88 8.91
C PRO A 85 -9.12 15.21 8.26
N PRO A 86 -8.91 16.37 8.93
CA PRO A 86 -9.24 17.67 8.35
C PRO A 86 -8.51 17.95 7.03
N ILE A 87 -7.31 17.38 6.89
CA ILE A 87 -6.44 17.58 5.72
C ILE A 87 -6.88 16.82 4.47
N GLY A 88 -7.86 15.92 4.55
CA GLY A 88 -8.29 15.15 3.38
C GLY A 88 -9.26 14.01 3.66
N ASP A 89 -9.67 13.35 2.58
CA ASP A 89 -10.43 12.10 2.64
C ASP A 89 -9.51 10.94 2.23
N TRP A 90 -9.69 9.80 2.88
CA TRP A 90 -9.07 8.54 2.48
C TRP A 90 -10.05 7.38 2.48
N PHE A 91 -9.71 6.35 1.71
CA PHE A 91 -10.40 5.07 1.72
C PHE A 91 -9.43 3.96 1.32
N ILE A 92 -9.80 2.71 1.60
CA ILE A 92 -9.06 1.54 1.13
C ILE A 92 -9.92 0.79 0.10
N GLY A 93 -9.34 0.50 -1.06
CA GLY A 93 -9.90 -0.42 -2.04
C GLY A 93 -9.18 -1.77 -1.97
N GLN A 94 -9.93 -2.86 -1.92
CA GLN A 94 -9.40 -4.20 -2.21
C GLN A 94 -9.90 -4.63 -3.59
N ALA A 95 -8.95 -4.97 -4.46
CA ALA A 95 -9.26 -5.41 -5.81
C ALA A 95 -8.37 -6.59 -6.22
N THR A 96 -8.85 -7.40 -7.15
CA THR A 96 -8.06 -8.50 -7.71
C THR A 96 -7.64 -8.14 -9.13
N TYR A 97 -6.35 -8.23 -9.41
CA TYR A 97 -5.81 -8.13 -10.76
C TYR A 97 -4.63 -9.08 -10.95
N LYS A 98 -4.22 -9.26 -12.21
CA LYS A 98 -3.12 -10.17 -12.56
C LYS A 98 -1.77 -9.56 -12.17
N ASP A 99 -0.92 -10.34 -11.52
CA ASP A 99 0.47 -9.99 -11.27
C ASP A 99 1.30 -10.00 -12.57
N THR A 100 2.60 -9.71 -12.45
CA THR A 100 3.53 -9.68 -13.60
C THR A 100 3.68 -11.03 -14.30
N LYS A 101 3.32 -12.14 -13.64
CA LYS A 101 3.31 -13.51 -14.19
C LYS A 101 1.93 -13.94 -14.70
N GLY A 102 0.91 -13.09 -14.57
CA GLY A 102 -0.44 -13.33 -15.06
C GLY A 102 -1.38 -13.99 -14.06
N TYR A 103 -0.95 -14.23 -12.80
CA TYR A 103 -1.78 -14.84 -11.78
C TYR A 103 -2.65 -13.81 -11.09
N ALA A 104 -3.95 -14.10 -10.93
CA ALA A 104 -4.86 -13.23 -10.22
C ALA A 104 -4.50 -13.18 -8.72
N ARG A 105 -4.26 -11.97 -8.20
CA ARG A 105 -3.86 -11.74 -6.82
C ARG A 105 -4.66 -10.61 -6.20
N PRO A 106 -5.12 -10.73 -4.94
CA PRO A 106 -5.71 -9.61 -4.23
C PRO A 106 -4.67 -8.55 -3.92
N HIS A 107 -5.03 -7.30 -4.18
CA HIS A 107 -4.26 -6.11 -3.86
C HIS A 107 -5.09 -5.20 -2.97
N VAL A 108 -4.41 -4.50 -2.08
CA VAL A 108 -5.01 -3.51 -1.20
C VAL A 108 -4.38 -2.15 -1.51
N LEU A 109 -5.23 -1.16 -1.75
CA LEU A 109 -4.90 0.14 -2.27
C LEU A 109 -5.46 1.22 -1.34
N ALA A 110 -4.60 2.02 -0.72
CA ALA A 110 -5.02 3.21 0.02
C ALA A 110 -5.04 4.41 -0.92
N PHE A 111 -6.15 5.14 -0.94
CA PHE A 111 -6.31 6.38 -1.68
C PHE A 111 -6.47 7.55 -0.73
N PHE A 112 -5.89 8.69 -1.09
CA PHE A 112 -6.03 9.94 -0.35
C PHE A 112 -6.27 11.11 -1.31
N ARG A 113 -7.10 12.07 -0.90
CA ARG A 113 -7.21 13.38 -1.55
C ARG A 113 -7.15 14.50 -0.51
N THR A 114 -6.51 15.60 -0.85
CA THR A 114 -6.74 16.88 -0.15
C THR A 114 -8.05 17.50 -0.67
N PRO A 115 -8.70 18.39 0.10
CA PRO A 115 -9.92 19.06 -0.34
C PRO A 115 -9.74 19.75 -1.71
N GLY A 116 -10.71 19.54 -2.62
CA GLY A 116 -10.68 20.09 -3.97
C GLY A 116 -9.76 19.38 -4.97
N GLN A 117 -9.02 18.34 -4.55
CA GLN A 117 -8.12 17.58 -5.41
C GLN A 117 -8.69 16.19 -5.75
N PRO A 118 -8.27 15.57 -6.88
CA PRO A 118 -8.60 14.18 -7.16
C PRO A 118 -7.92 13.22 -6.18
N PHE A 119 -8.46 12.01 -6.07
CA PHE A 119 -7.80 10.93 -5.32
C PHE A 119 -6.52 10.48 -6.01
N ARG A 120 -5.51 10.23 -5.18
CA ARG A 120 -4.21 9.68 -5.56
C ARG A 120 -3.96 8.39 -4.79
N LEU A 121 -3.25 7.46 -5.40
CA LEU A 121 -2.82 6.24 -4.73
C LEU A 121 -1.70 6.61 -3.73
N ALA A 122 -1.92 6.32 -2.46
CA ALA A 122 -0.97 6.58 -1.39
C ALA A 122 -0.08 5.38 -1.10
N VAL A 123 -0.67 4.19 -1.06
CA VAL A 123 0.01 2.92 -0.77
C VAL A 123 -0.68 1.80 -1.53
N SER A 124 0.08 0.88 -2.10
CA SER A 124 -0.42 -0.32 -2.77
C SER A 124 0.41 -1.52 -2.35
N THR A 125 -0.24 -2.63 -2.02
CA THR A 125 0.45 -3.88 -1.71
C THR A 125 -0.34 -5.11 -2.15
N PRO A 126 0.32 -6.14 -2.72
CA PRO A 126 -0.29 -7.43 -2.97
C PRO A 126 -0.37 -8.27 -1.69
N ILE A 127 -1.52 -8.88 -1.42
CA ILE A 127 -1.67 -9.84 -0.33
C ILE A 127 -0.87 -11.11 -0.62
N HIS A 128 -0.08 -11.60 0.32
CA HIS A 128 0.71 -12.83 0.20
C HIS A 128 -0.12 -14.05 -0.18
N TRP A 129 0.51 -14.96 -0.91
CA TRP A 129 -0.13 -16.23 -1.25
C TRP A 129 -0.52 -16.99 0.03
N GLY A 130 -1.76 -17.48 0.07
CA GLY A 130 -2.32 -18.15 1.25
C GLY A 130 -2.84 -17.20 2.34
N GLN A 131 -2.54 -15.90 2.28
CA GLN A 131 -3.13 -14.88 3.15
C GLN A 131 -4.43 -14.34 2.57
N ARG A 132 -5.25 -13.73 3.43
CA ARG A 132 -6.52 -13.10 3.05
C ARG A 132 -6.64 -11.76 3.75
N MET A 133 -7.35 -10.83 3.10
CA MET A 133 -7.75 -9.58 3.76
C MET A 133 -8.61 -9.91 4.98
N PRO A 134 -8.33 -9.35 6.17
CA PRO A 134 -9.14 -9.60 7.34
C PRO A 134 -10.53 -8.96 7.15
N LYS A 135 -11.56 -9.61 7.71
CA LYS A 135 -12.91 -9.05 7.68
C LYS A 135 -12.92 -7.77 8.50
N ALA A 136 -13.31 -6.65 7.89
CA ALA A 136 -13.48 -5.38 8.60
C ALA A 136 -14.66 -5.46 9.58
N ARG A 137 -14.53 -4.76 10.71
CA ARG A 137 -15.66 -4.43 11.56
C ARG A 137 -16.35 -3.22 10.98
N LEU A 138 -17.56 -3.43 10.49
CA LEU A 138 -18.43 -2.39 9.97
C LEU A 138 -19.40 -1.92 11.05
N ASP A 139 -19.78 -0.66 11.01
CA ASP A 139 -20.90 -0.14 11.79
C ASP A 139 -22.25 -0.37 11.06
N ALA A 140 -23.33 0.13 11.66
CA ALA A 140 -24.69 -0.08 11.15
C ALA A 140 -24.93 0.50 9.74
N ASP A 141 -24.18 1.53 9.35
CA ASP A 141 -24.29 2.18 8.04
C ASP A 141 -23.25 1.64 7.03
N GLY A 142 -22.45 0.64 7.43
CA GLY A 142 -21.47 -0.02 6.58
C GLY A 142 -20.11 0.67 6.50
N TYR A 143 -19.82 1.68 7.33
CA TYR A 143 -18.49 2.29 7.41
C TYR A 143 -17.54 1.41 8.22
N VAL A 144 -16.25 1.44 7.87
CA VAL A 144 -15.25 0.76 8.70
C VAL A 144 -15.05 1.53 9.99
N THR A 145 -14.92 0.77 11.09
CA THR A 145 -14.51 1.33 12.37
C THR A 145 -13.01 1.62 12.36
N ASP A 146 -12.64 2.79 12.91
CA ASP A 146 -11.24 3.23 12.99
C ASP A 146 -10.32 2.16 13.60
N MET A 147 -9.11 2.09 13.02
CA MET A 147 -8.01 1.37 13.64
C MET A 147 -7.61 2.00 14.97
N ASP A 148 -6.87 1.26 15.78
CA ASP A 148 -6.22 1.83 16.96
C ASP A 148 -5.06 2.75 16.52
N ASN A 149 -5.28 4.06 16.52
CA ASN A 149 -4.30 5.06 16.09
C ASN A 149 -3.03 5.09 16.97
N THR A 150 -3.15 4.74 18.25
CA THR A 150 -2.00 4.61 19.15
C THR A 150 -1.16 3.41 18.74
N MET A 151 -1.82 2.28 18.47
CA MET A 151 -1.16 1.07 17.97
C MET A 151 -0.55 1.27 16.58
N ALA A 152 -1.19 2.04 15.70
CA ALA A 152 -0.69 2.30 14.34
C ALA A 152 0.72 2.91 14.34
N GLY A 153 0.97 3.88 15.24
CA GLY A 153 2.30 4.48 15.42
C GLY A 153 3.32 3.46 15.91
N ALA A 154 2.99 2.74 16.99
CA ALA A 154 3.86 1.75 17.61
C ALA A 154 4.20 0.57 16.67
N VAL A 155 3.22 0.07 15.90
CA VAL A 155 3.42 -1.01 14.94
C VAL A 155 4.36 -0.59 13.81
N ALA A 156 4.18 0.62 13.27
CA ALA A 156 5.07 1.09 12.21
C ALA A 156 6.50 1.35 12.70
N GLU A 157 6.67 1.86 13.92
CA GLU A 157 7.98 2.04 14.55
C GLU A 157 8.64 0.69 14.84
N GLU A 158 7.91 -0.28 15.40
CA GLU A 158 8.41 -1.63 15.63
C GLU A 158 8.88 -2.29 14.33
N TYR A 159 8.09 -2.12 13.26
CA TYR A 159 8.40 -2.65 11.93
C TYR A 159 9.63 -1.94 11.32
N GLN A 160 9.78 -0.63 11.53
CA GLN A 160 10.98 0.11 11.15
C GLN A 160 12.23 -0.41 11.86
N ASN A 161 12.16 -0.54 13.18
CA ASN A 161 13.28 -1.01 14.01
C ASN A 161 13.72 -2.42 13.61
N PHE A 162 12.75 -3.27 13.28
CA PHE A 162 13.00 -4.60 12.73
C PHE A 162 13.81 -4.55 11.42
N TRP A 163 13.37 -3.77 10.43
CA TRP A 163 14.07 -3.67 9.14
C TRP A 163 15.43 -2.95 9.22
N ASN A 164 15.58 -2.02 10.16
CA ASN A 164 16.81 -1.26 10.37
C ASN A 164 17.89 -2.01 11.17
N ASN A 165 17.62 -3.27 11.58
CA ASN A 165 18.47 -4.08 12.46
C ASN A 165 18.74 -3.42 13.83
N GLU A 166 17.79 -2.64 14.35
CA GLU A 166 17.89 -2.01 15.67
C GLU A 166 17.54 -3.00 16.79
N LYS A 167 17.08 -4.21 16.44
CA LYS A 167 16.86 -5.35 17.34
C LYS A 167 17.56 -6.62 16.83
N LYS A 168 17.89 -7.54 17.75
CA LYS A 168 18.57 -8.82 17.45
C LYS A 168 17.82 -9.66 16.41
N GLU A 169 16.51 -9.61 16.44
CA GLU A 169 15.61 -10.36 15.57
C GLU A 169 15.74 -9.92 14.10
N GLY A 170 15.93 -8.61 13.85
CA GLY A 170 16.24 -8.08 12.52
C GLY A 170 17.60 -8.55 12.02
N ALA A 171 18.61 -8.52 12.90
CA ALA A 171 19.99 -8.93 12.60
C ALA A 171 20.12 -10.44 12.26
N SER A 172 19.27 -11.29 12.83
CA SER A 172 19.24 -12.74 12.55
C SER A 172 18.47 -13.14 11.29
N GLY A 173 17.73 -12.21 10.68
CA GLY A 173 16.88 -12.45 9.52
C GLY A 173 15.67 -13.33 9.84
N TYR A 174 14.46 -12.77 9.74
CA TYR A 174 13.25 -13.55 10.00
C TYR A 174 12.84 -14.47 8.83
N ARG A 175 12.11 -15.53 9.22
CA ARG A 175 11.38 -16.51 8.40
C ARG A 175 9.89 -16.12 8.43
N LEU A 176 9.44 -15.32 7.46
CA LEU A 176 8.01 -15.12 7.22
C LEU A 176 7.34 -16.49 7.00
N ALA A 177 6.07 -16.64 7.42
CA ALA A 177 5.35 -17.91 7.56
C ALA A 177 5.68 -18.97 6.47
N ARG A 178 5.68 -20.26 6.84
CA ARG A 178 6.13 -21.44 6.05
C ARG A 178 5.63 -21.51 4.60
N ASN A 179 4.60 -20.74 4.24
CA ASN A 179 3.92 -20.76 2.95
C ASN A 179 3.98 -19.40 2.20
N SER A 180 4.58 -18.37 2.79
CA SER A 180 4.88 -17.12 2.10
C SER A 180 6.21 -17.31 1.36
N TYR A 181 6.22 -17.13 0.05
CA TYR A 181 7.44 -17.16 -0.79
C TYR A 181 8.37 -15.98 -0.49
N SER A 182 8.88 -15.92 0.73
CA SER A 182 9.84 -14.95 1.21
C SER A 182 11.02 -15.72 1.78
N ARG A 183 12.17 -15.60 1.11
CA ARG A 183 13.52 -16.07 1.50
C ARG A 183 13.98 -17.52 1.26
N LYS A 184 13.26 -18.38 0.53
CA LYS A 184 13.88 -19.63 0.02
C LYS A 184 13.88 -19.85 -1.50
N ALA A 185 13.20 -19.00 -2.26
CA ALA A 185 13.09 -19.17 -3.71
C ALA A 185 14.14 -18.43 -4.55
N PHE A 186 14.96 -17.56 -3.94
CA PHE A 186 16.02 -16.86 -4.67
C PHE A 186 17.28 -16.72 -3.81
N PRO A 187 18.18 -17.72 -3.79
CA PRO A 187 19.54 -17.54 -3.27
C PRO A 187 20.34 -16.49 -4.06
N ALA A 188 19.84 -16.08 -5.23
CA ALA A 188 20.48 -15.12 -6.14
C ALA A 188 19.76 -13.75 -6.24
N VAL A 189 18.88 -13.38 -5.29
CA VAL A 189 18.65 -11.93 -5.07
C VAL A 189 19.88 -11.44 -4.34
N ASN A 190 20.87 -11.05 -5.15
CA ASN A 190 22.02 -10.28 -4.71
C ASN A 190 21.50 -9.13 -3.85
N LYS A 191 21.90 -9.15 -2.57
CA LYS A 191 22.03 -8.01 -1.65
C LYS A 191 21.51 -6.69 -2.23
N GLY A 192 20.18 -6.51 -2.27
CA GLY A 192 19.63 -5.17 -2.18
C GLY A 192 20.10 -4.65 -0.83
N LEU A 193 20.86 -3.55 -0.84
CA LEU A 193 21.33 -2.85 0.35
C LEU A 193 20.32 -2.99 1.50
N TYR A 194 20.76 -3.35 2.70
CA TYR A 194 19.94 -3.22 3.91
C TYR A 194 19.53 -1.74 4.02
N ALA A 195 18.38 -1.40 3.43
CA ALA A 195 17.90 -0.04 3.39
C ALA A 195 17.40 0.28 4.78
N ARG A 196 18.14 1.13 5.49
CA ARG A 196 17.59 1.78 6.67
C ARG A 196 16.47 2.69 6.18
N PHE A 197 15.28 2.54 6.73
CA PHE A 197 14.19 3.47 6.49
C PHE A 197 14.33 4.67 7.42
N ALA A 198 14.13 5.85 6.87
CA ALA A 198 14.19 7.11 7.60
C ALA A 198 12.86 7.48 8.28
N GLY A 199 11.77 6.81 7.89
CA GLY A 199 10.46 6.93 8.53
C GLY A 199 9.39 6.17 7.77
N ARG A 200 8.14 6.60 7.97
CA ARG A 200 6.96 6.06 7.28
C ARG A 200 6.07 7.15 6.72
N GLY A 201 5.22 6.78 5.77
CA GLY A 201 4.11 7.61 5.30
C GLY A 201 2.92 7.61 6.26
N SER A 202 1.79 8.10 5.75
CA SER A 202 0.50 7.96 6.44
C SER A 202 0.12 6.49 6.65
N VAL A 203 -0.52 6.19 7.78
CA VAL A 203 -1.03 4.84 8.07
C VAL A 203 -2.55 4.85 7.87
N PHE A 204 -3.02 3.93 7.04
CA PHE A 204 -4.43 3.70 6.77
C PHE A 204 -4.83 2.36 7.39
N GLY A 205 -6.08 2.18 7.79
CA GLY A 205 -6.45 0.93 8.42
C GLY A 205 -7.83 0.92 9.04
N PHE A 206 -8.22 -0.23 9.58
CA PHE A 206 -9.49 -0.39 10.26
C PHE A 206 -9.40 -1.46 11.35
N ARG A 207 -10.37 -1.45 12.27
CA ARG A 207 -10.54 -2.55 13.22
C ARG A 207 -11.18 -3.76 12.53
N THR A 208 -10.63 -4.93 12.81
CA THR A 208 -11.12 -6.20 12.25
C THR A 208 -12.33 -6.71 13.05
N ALA A 209 -13.13 -7.58 12.43
CA ALA A 209 -14.36 -8.11 13.01
C ALA A 209 -14.15 -8.87 14.33
N ASP A 210 -12.98 -9.49 14.50
CA ASP A 210 -12.56 -10.16 15.74
C ASP A 210 -12.02 -9.19 16.80
N GLY A 211 -11.92 -7.89 16.49
CA GLY A 211 -11.47 -6.82 17.38
C GLY A 211 -9.98 -6.46 17.30
N GLY A 212 -9.23 -7.10 16.40
CA GLY A 212 -7.86 -6.72 16.06
C GLY A 212 -7.77 -5.42 15.25
N SER A 213 -6.65 -5.19 14.58
CA SER A 213 -6.43 -4.02 13.73
C SER A 213 -5.63 -4.38 12.49
N PHE A 214 -6.11 -3.89 11.35
CA PHE A 214 -5.43 -3.96 10.06
C PHE A 214 -4.79 -2.61 9.76
N PHE A 215 -3.55 -2.63 9.25
CA PHE A 215 -2.77 -1.45 8.91
C PHE A 215 -2.22 -1.56 7.49
N LEU A 216 -2.21 -0.46 6.77
CA LEU A 216 -1.66 -0.30 5.43
C LEU A 216 -0.84 0.99 5.37
N PHE A 217 0.46 0.88 5.14
CA PHE A 217 1.36 2.03 5.10
C PHE A 217 2.61 1.75 4.24
N ALA A 218 3.43 2.77 4.05
CA ALA A 218 4.73 2.64 3.39
C ALA A 218 5.86 3.09 4.32
N MET A 219 6.94 2.31 4.35
CA MET A 219 8.24 2.68 4.90
C MET A 219 9.05 3.45 3.85
N LEU A 220 9.66 4.56 4.25
CA LEU A 220 10.27 5.54 3.35
C LEU A 220 11.72 5.81 3.76
N ASN A 221 12.64 5.87 2.79
CA ASN A 221 14.03 6.31 3.02
C ASN A 221 14.21 7.84 2.78
N LYS A 222 15.39 8.41 3.11
CA LYS A 222 15.81 9.79 2.83
C LYS A 222 16.88 9.83 1.72
N PRO A 223 16.80 10.77 0.75
CA PRO A 223 15.69 11.67 0.52
C PRO A 223 14.40 10.89 0.25
N LYS A 224 13.25 11.40 0.74
CA LYS A 224 11.93 10.78 0.52
C LYS A 224 11.70 10.74 -0.98
N GLY A 225 12.06 9.64 -1.61
CA GLY A 225 12.33 9.70 -3.02
C GLY A 225 12.67 8.32 -3.54
N ILE A 226 11.60 7.63 -3.94
CA ILE A 226 11.56 6.86 -5.18
C ILE A 226 12.28 5.50 -5.19
N ASN A 227 13.51 5.40 -4.70
CA ASN A 227 14.35 4.22 -4.96
C ASN A 227 14.40 3.19 -3.82
N GLN A 228 13.74 3.39 -2.68
CA GLN A 228 13.72 2.42 -1.57
C GLN A 228 12.45 2.59 -0.75
N VAL A 229 11.37 1.92 -1.18
CA VAL A 229 10.07 1.96 -0.51
C VAL A 229 9.59 0.54 -0.26
N LEU A 230 9.05 0.31 0.93
CA LEU A 230 8.40 -0.93 1.30
C LEU A 230 6.96 -0.63 1.71
N SER A 231 6.00 -1.10 0.92
CA SER A 231 4.58 -1.02 1.27
C SER A 231 4.13 -2.28 1.98
N GLU A 232 3.30 -2.10 3.02
CA GLU A 232 2.99 -3.16 3.97
C GLU A 232 1.51 -3.18 4.32
N ALA A 233 0.96 -4.39 4.36
CA ALA A 233 -0.35 -4.72 4.91
C ALA A 233 -0.15 -5.61 6.13
N LEU A 234 -0.40 -5.08 7.33
CA LEU A 234 -0.15 -5.75 8.60
C LEU A 234 -1.46 -6.00 9.37
N LEU A 235 -1.49 -7.08 10.14
CA LEU A 235 -2.58 -7.43 11.05
C LEU A 235 -2.04 -7.62 12.46
N VAL A 236 -2.67 -6.99 13.44
CA VAL A 236 -2.50 -7.30 14.87
C VAL A 236 -3.81 -7.91 15.38
N PRO A 237 -3.84 -9.21 15.71
CA PRO A 237 -5.04 -9.85 16.26
C PRO A 237 -5.45 -9.26 17.61
N LYS A 238 -6.73 -9.39 17.95
CA LYS A 238 -7.25 -8.91 19.25
C LYS A 238 -6.48 -9.54 20.42
N GLY A 239 -6.04 -8.70 21.36
CA GLY A 239 -5.35 -9.16 22.56
C GLY A 239 -3.94 -9.72 22.31
N SER A 240 -3.42 -9.62 21.08
CA SER A 240 -2.08 -10.07 20.72
C SER A 240 -1.12 -8.89 20.60
N LYS A 241 0.16 -9.15 20.84
CA LYS A 241 1.28 -8.26 20.47
C LYS A 241 1.96 -8.69 19.18
N THR A 242 1.50 -9.77 18.55
CA THR A 242 2.06 -10.29 17.31
C THR A 242 1.59 -9.46 16.13
N ILE A 243 2.54 -8.91 15.39
CA ILE A 243 2.33 -8.26 14.09
C ILE A 243 2.44 -9.35 13.00
N GLN A 244 1.40 -9.51 12.19
CA GLN A 244 1.35 -10.44 11.08
C GLN A 244 1.43 -9.69 9.76
N GLU A 245 2.41 -10.03 8.92
CA GLU A 245 2.52 -9.50 7.56
C GLU A 245 1.56 -10.25 6.63
N LEU A 246 0.55 -9.54 6.11
CA LEU A 246 -0.43 -10.09 5.18
C LEU A 246 -0.07 -9.81 3.73
N GLY A 247 0.70 -8.76 3.45
CA GLY A 247 1.14 -8.40 2.11
C GLY A 247 2.25 -7.38 2.17
N ALA A 248 3.24 -7.54 1.30
CA ALA A 248 4.37 -6.64 1.21
C ALA A 248 4.74 -6.43 -0.27
N ASN A 249 5.20 -5.22 -0.60
CA ASN A 249 5.83 -4.95 -1.88
C ASN A 249 7.11 -4.14 -1.67
N TRP A 250 8.20 -4.69 -2.15
CA TRP A 250 9.53 -4.09 -2.03
C TRP A 250 9.94 -3.51 -3.37
N PHE A 251 10.40 -2.27 -3.34
CA PHE A 251 10.92 -1.57 -4.50
C PHE A 251 12.29 -0.97 -4.17
N SER A 252 13.33 -1.44 -4.88
CA SER A 252 14.72 -0.97 -4.81
C SER A 252 15.31 -0.73 -6.19
#